data_AF-A0A258G7F7-F1
#
_entry.id   AF-A0A258G7F7-F1
#
_cell.length_a   1.000
_cell.length_b   1.000
_cell.length_c   1.000
_cell.angle_alpha   90.00
_cell.angle_beta   90.00
_cell.angle_gamma   90.00
#
_symmetry.space_group_name_H-M   'P 1'
#
loop_
_entity.id
_entity.type
_entity.pdbx_description
1 polymer ?
#
loop_
_entity_poly.entity_id
_entity_poly.type
_entity_poly.pdbx_seq_one_letter_code
_entity_poly.pdbx_strand_id
1 'polypeptide(L)'
;MAAITIVAYNGVTARANTTSAQSAAATVIKKIEVYNAEESQYPATVGALTGAAQSKSYNLTGVTPVFAAITAQPTSPNTVAVYRCPATGTIGGMQVEYWKYDGTPGAQKLSTGVTTSCSATPLAS
;
A
#
# COMPACT_ATOMS: atom_id res chain seq x y z
N MET A 1 14.13 34.43 21.68
CA MET A 1 13.54 33.73 20.52
C MET A 1 14.66 33.26 19.62
N ALA A 2 14.81 31.94 19.44
CA ALA A 2 15.51 31.31 18.33
C ALA A 2 15.20 29.79 18.38
N ALA A 3 14.23 29.33 17.59
CA ALA A 3 14.00 27.91 17.37
C ALA A 3 15.06 27.41 16.38
N ILE A 4 16.14 26.83 16.92
CA ILE A 4 17.23 26.27 16.15
C ILE A 4 16.78 24.92 15.57
N THR A 5 16.22 24.98 14.37
CA THR A 5 16.29 23.99 13.28
C THR A 5 16.07 22.51 13.64
N ILE A 6 14.84 22.13 14.04
CA ILE A 6 14.33 20.74 13.88
C ILE A 6 13.67 20.59 12.49
N VAL A 7 14.34 21.08 11.45
CA VAL A 7 13.88 20.90 10.06
C VAL A 7 14.92 20.14 9.22
N ALA A 8 16.18 20.05 9.69
CA ALA A 8 17.23 19.31 9.00
C ALA A 8 17.27 17.81 9.35
N TYR A 9 17.00 17.45 10.62
CA TYR A 9 16.90 16.03 11.03
C TYR A 9 15.63 15.34 10.53
N ASN A 10 14.57 16.10 10.24
CA ASN A 10 13.34 15.55 9.67
C ASN A 10 13.48 15.21 8.18
N GLY A 11 14.35 15.88 7.42
CA GLY A 11 14.44 15.66 5.97
C GLY A 11 15.01 14.29 5.55
N VAL A 12 16.00 13.74 6.27
CA VAL A 12 16.59 12.43 5.94
C VAL A 12 15.66 11.29 6.36
N THR A 13 15.14 11.34 7.59
CA THR A 13 14.19 10.35 8.10
C THR A 13 12.87 10.38 7.30
N ALA A 14 12.37 11.56 6.92
CA ALA A 14 11.22 11.69 6.03
C ALA A 14 11.46 11.05 4.67
N ARG A 15 12.63 11.28 4.06
CA ARG A 15 12.99 10.65 2.78
C ARG A 15 13.09 9.14 2.93
N ALA A 16 13.73 8.65 3.98
CA ALA A 16 13.81 7.22 4.28
C ALA A 16 12.42 6.59 4.45
N ASN A 17 11.55 7.21 5.25
CA ASN A 17 10.17 6.75 5.46
C ASN A 17 9.36 6.78 4.17
N THR A 18 9.53 7.80 3.33
CA THR A 18 8.89 7.88 2.01
C THR A 18 9.32 6.73 1.11
N THR A 19 10.63 6.47 1.04
CA THR A 19 11.18 5.34 0.28
C THR A 19 10.68 4.00 0.83
N SER A 20 10.60 3.84 2.16
CA SER A 20 10.06 2.64 2.79
C SER A 20 8.58 2.43 2.48
N ALA A 21 7.75 3.48 2.58
CA ALA A 21 6.33 3.44 2.25
C ALA A 21 6.09 3.10 0.76
N GLN A 22 6.84 3.74 -0.13
CA GLN A 22 6.79 3.46 -1.56
C GLN A 22 7.25 2.02 -1.86
N SER A 23 8.30 1.54 -1.20
CA SER A 23 8.80 0.18 -1.35
C SER A 23 7.80 -0.86 -0.83
N ALA A 24 7.13 -0.57 0.29
CA ALA A 24 6.06 -1.41 0.82
C ALA A 24 4.90 -1.51 -0.18
N ALA A 25 4.41 -0.38 -0.71
CA ALA A 25 3.35 -0.36 -1.71
C ALA A 25 3.74 -1.08 -3.00
N ALA A 26 4.95 -0.85 -3.51
CA ALA A 26 5.48 -1.55 -4.68
C ALA A 26 5.62 -3.05 -4.45
N THR A 27 5.99 -3.48 -3.25
CA THR A 27 6.05 -4.89 -2.88
C THR A 27 4.66 -5.50 -2.88
N VAL A 28 3.66 -4.82 -2.30
CA VAL A 28 2.26 -5.29 -2.29
C VAL A 28 1.74 -5.45 -3.71
N ILE A 29 1.94 -4.45 -4.59
CA ILE A 29 1.56 -4.53 -6.00
C ILE A 29 2.22 -5.73 -6.69
N LYS A 30 3.53 -5.92 -6.53
CA LYS A 30 4.23 -7.06 -7.12
C LYS A 30 3.68 -8.40 -6.62
N LYS A 31 3.37 -8.50 -5.32
CA LYS A 31 2.80 -9.72 -4.73
C LYS A 31 1.39 -10.01 -5.25
N ILE A 32 0.59 -8.96 -5.44
CA ILE A 32 -0.73 -9.03 -6.08
C ILE A 32 -0.60 -9.56 -7.52
N GLU A 33 0.36 -9.04 -8.31
CA GLU A 33 0.59 -9.52 -9.68
C GLU A 33 1.06 -10.98 -9.72
N VAL A 34 1.93 -11.38 -8.78
CA VAL A 34 2.34 -12.77 -8.63
C VAL A 34 1.16 -13.67 -8.25
N TYR A 35 0.28 -13.22 -7.35
CA TYR A 35 -0.95 -13.96 -7.01
C TYR A 35 -1.83 -14.15 -8.24
N ASN A 36 -2.01 -13.10 -9.06
CA ASN A 36 -2.75 -13.20 -10.31
C ASN A 36 -2.07 -14.12 -11.34
N ALA A 37 -0.74 -14.15 -11.37
CA ALA A 37 0.00 -15.06 -12.26
C ALA A 37 -0.10 -16.54 -11.82
N GLU A 38 -0.11 -16.82 -10.51
CA GLU A 38 -0.18 -18.19 -9.98
C GLU A 38 -1.62 -18.73 -9.89
N GLU A 39 -2.57 -17.89 -9.48
CA GLU A 39 -3.96 -18.29 -9.21
C GLU A 39 -4.93 -17.84 -10.32
N SER A 40 -4.43 -17.16 -11.37
CA SER A 40 -5.22 -16.62 -12.49
C SER A 40 -6.33 -15.63 -12.09
N GLN A 41 -6.24 -15.05 -10.90
CA GLN A 41 -7.21 -14.08 -10.37
C GLN A 41 -6.54 -13.11 -9.39
N TYR A 42 -7.09 -11.91 -9.24
CA TYR A 42 -6.65 -10.97 -8.20
C TYR A 42 -7.20 -11.37 -6.81
N PRO A 43 -6.46 -11.11 -5.73
CA PRO A 43 -6.89 -11.50 -4.38
C PRO A 43 -8.15 -10.73 -3.93
N ALA A 44 -9.11 -11.43 -3.34
CA ALA A 44 -10.36 -10.81 -2.87
C ALA A 44 -10.24 -10.08 -1.53
N THR A 45 -9.26 -10.48 -0.71
CA THR A 45 -8.95 -9.89 0.60
C THR A 45 -7.45 -9.74 0.76
N VAL A 46 -7.02 -8.84 1.65
CA VAL A 46 -5.58 -8.71 1.95
C VAL A 46 -5.06 -9.95 2.70
N GLY A 47 -5.93 -10.65 3.45
CA GLY A 47 -5.64 -11.92 4.10
C GLY A 47 -5.17 -13.01 3.15
N ALA A 48 -5.58 -12.99 1.88
CA ALA A 48 -5.10 -13.95 0.88
C ALA A 48 -3.58 -13.84 0.62
N LEU A 49 -2.99 -12.66 0.85
CA LEU A 49 -1.57 -12.40 0.67
C LEU A 49 -0.80 -12.57 1.98
N THR A 50 -1.32 -12.06 3.09
CA THR A 50 -0.65 -12.12 4.41
C THR A 50 -0.78 -13.48 5.08
N GLY A 51 -1.87 -14.20 4.81
CA GLY A 51 -2.12 -15.57 5.29
C GLY A 51 -1.59 -16.67 4.37
N ALA A 52 -1.00 -16.31 3.23
CA ALA A 52 -0.37 -17.27 2.32
C ALA A 52 0.77 -18.03 3.02
N ALA A 53 0.99 -19.30 2.66
CA ALA A 53 2.16 -20.03 3.15
C ALA A 53 3.47 -19.32 2.73
N GLN A 54 4.49 -19.33 3.59
CA GLN A 54 5.78 -18.68 3.28
C GLN A 54 6.49 -19.25 2.03
N SER A 55 6.12 -20.45 1.60
CA SER A 55 6.59 -21.07 0.36
C SER A 55 5.98 -20.46 -0.90
N LYS A 56 4.90 -19.68 -0.78
CA LYS A 56 4.24 -19.02 -1.90
C LYS A 56 4.93 -17.71 -2.24
N SER A 57 5.20 -17.51 -3.54
CA SER A 57 5.87 -16.32 -4.06
C SER A 57 5.11 -15.02 -3.76
N TYR A 58 3.78 -15.09 -3.62
CA TYR A 58 2.89 -13.98 -3.27
C TYR A 58 2.71 -13.73 -1.77
N ASN A 59 3.37 -14.51 -0.89
CA ASN A 59 3.30 -14.23 0.55
C ASN A 59 3.82 -12.81 0.85
N LEU A 60 2.98 -12.04 1.54
CA LEU A 60 3.23 -10.65 1.89
C LEU A 60 3.56 -10.53 3.38
N THR A 61 4.78 -10.10 3.67
CA THR A 61 5.29 -9.86 5.04
C THR A 61 5.95 -8.49 5.13
N GLY A 62 6.10 -7.97 6.36
CA GLY A 62 6.77 -6.69 6.61
C GLY A 62 5.95 -5.44 6.24
N VAL A 63 4.67 -5.62 5.89
CA VAL A 63 3.73 -4.54 5.56
C VAL A 63 2.59 -4.55 6.56
N THR A 64 2.09 -3.37 6.92
CA THR A 64 0.95 -3.20 7.83
C THR A 64 -0.27 -2.77 7.00
N PRO A 65 -1.08 -3.73 6.52
CA PRO A 65 -2.29 -3.36 5.79
C PRO A 65 -3.31 -2.73 6.73
N VAL A 66 -3.98 -1.68 6.25
CA VAL A 66 -5.11 -1.04 6.93
C VAL A 66 -6.36 -1.16 6.07
N PHE A 67 -7.50 -1.26 6.76
CA PHE A 67 -8.82 -1.45 6.15
C PHE A 67 -9.65 -0.16 6.13
N ALA A 68 -9.00 0.96 6.46
CA ALA A 68 -9.54 2.31 6.38
C ALA A 68 -8.63 3.17 5.49
N ALA A 69 -9.20 4.17 4.82
CA ALA A 69 -8.44 5.07 3.96
C ALA A 69 -7.40 5.85 4.79
N ILE A 70 -6.23 6.09 4.20
CA ILE A 70 -5.15 6.81 4.87
C ILE A 70 -5.43 8.32 4.75
N THR A 71 -6.10 8.88 5.76
CA THR A 71 -6.48 10.31 5.79
C THR A 71 -5.44 11.20 6.47
N ALA A 72 -4.52 10.61 7.23
CA ALA A 72 -3.44 11.29 7.93
C ALA A 72 -2.16 10.47 7.90
N GLN A 73 -1.03 11.12 8.18
CA GLN A 73 0.27 10.48 8.26
C GLN A 73 0.28 9.30 9.25
N PRO A 74 0.53 8.07 8.79
CA PRO A 74 0.67 6.92 9.69
C PRO A 74 1.93 7.02 10.53
N THR A 75 1.90 6.46 11.74
CA THR A 75 3.08 6.33 12.61
C THR A 75 4.13 5.40 12.01
N SER A 76 3.69 4.35 11.30
CA SER A 76 4.55 3.36 10.65
C SER A 76 4.58 3.59 9.13
N PRO A 77 5.76 3.76 8.51
CA PRO A 77 5.87 3.99 7.06
C PRO A 77 5.43 2.80 6.21
N ASN A 78 5.40 1.59 6.77
CA ASN A 78 4.97 0.39 6.07
C ASN A 78 3.43 0.22 6.05
N THR A 79 2.69 1.27 6.39
CA THR A 79 1.23 1.28 6.41
C THR A 79 0.69 1.48 5.00
N VAL A 80 -0.14 0.56 4.52
CA VAL A 80 -0.74 0.64 3.19
C VAL A 80 -2.22 0.26 3.22
N ALA A 81 -3.03 0.88 2.36
CA ALA A 81 -4.42 0.49 2.15
C ALA A 81 -4.58 -0.09 0.74
N VAL A 82 -5.14 -1.29 0.61
CA VAL A 82 -5.34 -1.94 -0.69
C VAL A 82 -6.78 -1.73 -1.12
N TYR A 83 -7.02 -1.39 -2.38
CA TYR A 83 -8.32 -1.15 -2.98
C TYR A 83 -8.49 -2.06 -4.19
N ARG A 84 -9.72 -2.53 -4.40
CA ARG A 84 -10.09 -3.37 -5.55
C ARG A 84 -10.53 -2.51 -6.71
N CYS A 85 -10.25 -2.98 -7.91
CA CYS A 85 -10.69 -2.35 -9.15
C CYS A 85 -11.14 -3.45 -10.13
N PRO A 86 -12.30 -3.32 -10.80
CA PRO A 86 -13.39 -2.40 -10.50
C PRO A 86 -13.99 -2.62 -9.09
N ALA A 87 -14.71 -1.61 -8.60
CA ALA A 87 -15.33 -1.59 -7.27
C ALA A 87 -16.32 -2.74 -7.06
N THR A 88 -16.98 -3.17 -8.13
CA THR A 88 -17.98 -4.26 -8.14
C THR A 88 -17.68 -5.25 -9.26
N GLY A 89 -18.17 -6.48 -9.13
CA GLY A 89 -17.96 -7.55 -10.11
C GLY A 89 -16.61 -8.26 -9.97
N THR A 90 -16.05 -8.72 -11.09
CA THR A 90 -14.76 -9.43 -11.14
C THR A 90 -13.62 -8.44 -10.94
N ILE A 91 -12.70 -8.73 -10.00
CA ILE A 91 -11.52 -7.90 -9.76
C ILE A 91 -10.59 -8.04 -10.96
N GLY A 92 -10.38 -6.95 -11.68
CA GLY A 92 -9.48 -6.86 -12.84
C GLY A 92 -8.19 -6.10 -12.56
N GLY A 93 -8.06 -5.51 -11.37
CA GLY A 93 -6.89 -4.78 -10.92
C GLY A 93 -7.01 -4.32 -9.47
N MET A 94 -5.95 -3.70 -8.96
CA MET A 94 -5.88 -3.24 -7.58
C MET A 94 -5.10 -1.93 -7.46
N GLN A 95 -5.42 -1.16 -6.45
CA GLN A 95 -4.68 0.04 -6.05
C GLN A 95 -4.14 -0.13 -4.63
N VAL A 96 -2.96 0.38 -4.37
CA VAL A 96 -2.33 0.39 -3.06
C VAL A 96 -2.00 1.83 -2.71
N GLU A 97 -2.59 2.31 -1.63
CA GLU A 97 -2.39 3.64 -1.09
C GLU A 97 -1.28 3.62 -0.03
N TYR A 98 -0.40 4.62 -0.07
CA TYR A 98 0.72 4.81 0.85
C TYR A 98 0.93 6.28 1.17
N TRP A 99 1.56 6.60 2.30
CA TRP A 99 1.81 7.98 2.70
C TRP A 99 3.24 8.44 2.34
N LYS A 100 3.39 9.64 1.78
CA LYS A 100 4.70 10.29 1.60
C LYS A 100 5.02 11.17 2.80
N TYR A 101 6.19 10.97 3.38
CA TYR A 101 6.65 11.68 4.58
C TYR A 101 7.41 12.97 4.25
N ASP A 102 7.52 13.32 2.97
CA ASP A 102 8.23 14.49 2.44
C ASP A 102 7.47 15.83 2.58
N GLY A 103 6.32 15.81 3.26
CA GLY A 103 5.43 16.98 3.41
C GLY A 103 4.40 17.11 2.30
N THR A 104 4.34 16.16 1.34
CA THR A 104 3.25 16.09 0.38
C THR A 104 1.93 15.84 1.10
N PRO A 105 0.92 16.71 0.94
CA PRO A 105 -0.38 16.49 1.55
C PRO A 105 -1.10 15.32 0.85
N GLY A 106 -1.64 14.41 1.66
CA GLY A 106 -2.47 13.31 1.20
C GLY A 106 -1.71 12.04 0.82
N ALA A 107 -2.42 10.91 0.89
CA ALA A 107 -1.88 9.62 0.51
C ALA A 107 -1.75 9.49 -1.02
N GLN A 108 -0.75 8.74 -1.44
CA GLN A 108 -0.42 8.45 -2.83
C GLN A 108 -0.89 7.05 -3.19
N LYS A 109 -1.24 6.83 -4.46
CA LYS A 109 -1.73 5.53 -4.92
C LYS A 109 -0.79 4.94 -5.97
N LEU A 110 -0.52 3.65 -5.84
CA LEU A 110 0.11 2.82 -6.83
C LEU A 110 -0.93 1.83 -7.36
N SER A 111 -0.86 1.44 -8.63
CA SER A 111 -1.93 0.66 -9.24
C SER A 111 -1.40 -0.44 -10.16
N THR A 112 -2.15 -1.53 -10.27
CA THR A 112 -1.89 -2.65 -11.20
C THR A 112 -3.20 -3.15 -11.81
N GLY A 113 -3.13 -3.69 -13.03
CA GLY A 113 -4.28 -4.20 -13.77
C GLY A 113 -5.25 -3.10 -14.20
N VAL A 114 -6.54 -3.43 -14.23
CA VAL A 114 -7.63 -2.50 -14.54
C VAL A 114 -7.80 -1.52 -13.38
N THR A 115 -7.73 -0.22 -13.67
CA THR A 115 -7.86 0.85 -12.67
C THR A 115 -9.10 1.71 -12.86
N THR A 116 -9.96 1.36 -13.81
CA THR A 116 -11.25 2.02 -13.97
C THR A 116 -12.17 1.65 -12.81
N SER A 117 -12.79 2.67 -12.22
CA SER A 117 -13.79 2.56 -11.15
C SER A 117 -13.36 1.76 -9.91
N CYS A 118 -12.18 2.04 -9.35
CA CYS A 118 -11.74 1.45 -8.09
C CYS A 118 -12.68 1.76 -6.91
N SER A 119 -12.72 0.85 -5.93
CA SER A 119 -13.50 1.01 -4.70
C SER A 119 -13.12 2.29 -3.96
N ALA A 120 -14.11 2.95 -3.34
CA ALA A 120 -13.89 4.08 -2.44
C ALA A 120 -13.35 3.65 -1.07
N THR A 121 -13.56 2.38 -0.70
CA THR A 121 -13.10 1.78 0.56
C THR A 121 -12.02 0.74 0.31
N PRO A 122 -11.03 0.62 1.21
CA PRO A 122 -10.05 -0.46 1.14
C PRO A 122 -10.71 -1.85 1.20
N LEU A 123 -10.04 -2.86 0.64
CA LEU A 123 -10.38 -4.27 0.85
C LEU A 123 -10.39 -4.57 2.34
N ALA A 124 -11.30 -5.44 2.75
CA ALA A 124 -11.29 -6.01 4.10
C ALA A 124 -10.15 -7.04 4.29
N SER A 125 -9.94 -7.41 5.55
CA SER A 125 -9.03 -8.47 6.00
C SER A 125 -9.40 -9.83 5.42
#